data_AF-A0A131XEI1-F1
#
_entry.id   AF-A0A131XEI1-F1
#
_cell.length_a   1.000
_cell.length_b   1.000
_cell.length_c   1.000
_cell.angle_alpha   90.00
_cell.angle_beta   90.00
_cell.angle_gamma   90.00
#
_symmetry.space_group_name_H-M   'P 1'
#
loop_
_entity.id
_entity.type
_entity.pdbx_description
1 polymer ?
#
loop_
_entity_poly.entity_id
_entity_poly.type
_entity_poly.pdbx_seq_one_letter_code
_entity_poly.pdbx_strand_id
1 'polypeptide(L)'
;MGVLMNTSQNNKVVLMVQKNCNRLCALAYVAGLVAFAVLAWEECNNKTYFSENALLPGLVNRRFNLGTFAKDTLESLKEEAKSHARLPLPWLLGQFRQLGLDVYRHNFSLHYPLGSKPTHGGENVYAILRAPRGSGTEAVVLSSPYRMDDNLHGSTLPGIALMVALAKYFRAQGSWAKDVIFLITEHELVGFQAWLDAYHDVRTAPGVIDPGMLKARSGPIQAAINLELHSSRIKRLDLKLVGLNGQLPNLDLFNLVIELCLRESVHTTFHDQVSPYDLQPFEGWMQSFKTMTAMMAAQATGQPNGGHGLFHRYAIQALTLEGHADGVAPVSVGLEEVGRVLEGVYSSLNNLLERFHQSFFFYLLPSTRRYVSIGLYSPAFALIGLPALLKAGVLFLSLSGDPKSTGGTSDQQTASPWSALPCMTVSHTVGFLLMMAFPYFDHFGHRYQLSSQESLYFGYVAMLVLSLFLPLFMGSRNETEKAAHRCAMLLAFSTVVFSLALVNISFATAVTIVAIPVLVTAGGTKNRCMIFIHRLLQLLIHPFVFSLLIIFVLAMSLDGWEPRSIQGNLSYSFLGHKKLVLFLLEDWLLYGNWTFVITCLALIPVWLQMWMA
;
A
#
# COMPACT_ATOMS: atom_id res chain seq x y z
N MET A 1 -36.29 13.68 -2.45
CA MET A 1 -36.21 15.10 -2.84
C MET A 1 -37.20 16.03 -2.09
N GLY A 2 -37.84 15.61 -0.99
CA GLY A 2 -38.91 16.41 -0.34
C GLY A 2 -38.57 17.10 0.99
N VAL A 3 -37.34 17.01 1.51
CA VAL A 3 -37.00 17.47 2.88
C VAL A 3 -36.23 18.81 2.91
N LEU A 4 -35.84 19.36 1.75
CA LEU A 4 -35.05 20.60 1.66
C LEU A 4 -35.88 21.91 1.56
N MET A 5 -37.22 21.83 1.47
CA MET A 5 -38.09 22.98 1.15
C MET A 5 -38.78 23.65 2.35
N ASN A 6 -38.18 23.64 3.56
CA ASN A 6 -38.65 24.51 4.65
C ASN A 6 -37.77 25.76 4.77
N THR A 7 -38.06 26.76 3.93
CA THR A 7 -37.16 27.87 3.57
C THR A 7 -36.92 28.91 4.67
N SER A 8 -37.77 29.02 5.70
CA SER A 8 -37.63 30.08 6.73
C SER A 8 -36.68 29.70 7.88
N GLN A 9 -36.72 28.45 8.36
CA GLN A 9 -35.79 27.95 9.39
C GLN A 9 -34.41 27.58 8.80
N ASN A 10 -34.39 27.03 7.59
CA ASN A 10 -33.16 26.66 6.89
C ASN A 10 -32.27 27.89 6.61
N ASN A 11 -32.85 29.07 6.34
CA ASN A 11 -32.08 30.29 6.14
C ASN A 11 -31.26 30.72 7.37
N LYS A 12 -31.78 30.54 8.59
CA LYS A 12 -31.02 30.90 9.82
C LYS A 12 -29.81 29.99 10.02
N VAL A 13 -29.98 28.68 9.81
CA VAL A 13 -28.91 27.69 9.93
C VAL A 13 -27.85 27.92 8.85
N VAL A 14 -28.27 28.15 7.60
CA VAL A 14 -27.36 28.45 6.50
C VAL A 14 -26.55 29.72 6.76
N LEU A 15 -27.20 30.80 7.24
CA LEU A 15 -26.51 32.04 7.59
C LEU A 15 -25.53 31.86 8.76
N MET A 16 -25.88 31.05 9.76
CA MET A 16 -24.98 30.70 10.87
C MET A 16 -23.75 29.95 10.37
N VAL A 17 -23.94 28.96 9.48
CA VAL A 17 -22.85 28.18 8.88
C VAL A 17 -21.96 29.06 8.00
N GLN A 18 -22.54 29.94 7.18
CA GLN A 18 -21.77 30.89 6.37
C GLN A 18 -20.93 31.83 7.25
N LYS A 19 -21.52 32.38 8.32
CA LYS A 19 -20.82 33.28 9.26
C LYS A 19 -19.68 32.59 10.02
N ASN A 20 -19.89 31.34 10.43
CA ASN A 20 -18.95 30.59 11.27
C ASN A 20 -18.12 29.55 10.50
N CYS A 21 -18.16 29.53 9.17
CA CYS A 21 -17.58 28.49 8.32
C CYS A 21 -16.12 28.17 8.68
N ASN A 22 -15.25 29.18 8.77
CA ASN A 22 -13.83 28.96 9.08
C ASN A 22 -13.61 28.34 10.47
N ARG A 23 -14.44 28.72 11.46
CA ARG A 23 -14.36 28.15 12.83
C ARG A 23 -14.84 26.70 12.84
N LEU A 24 -15.93 26.41 12.11
CA LEU A 24 -16.45 25.05 11.95
C LEU A 24 -15.45 24.16 11.22
N CYS A 25 -14.80 24.66 10.16
CA CYS A 25 -13.73 23.95 9.46
C CYS A 25 -12.55 23.61 10.37
N ALA A 26 -12.07 24.59 11.15
CA ALA A 26 -10.97 24.37 12.09
C ALA A 26 -11.36 23.35 13.18
N LEU A 27 -12.55 23.49 13.75
CA LEU A 27 -13.07 22.59 14.78
C LEU A 27 -13.26 21.16 14.25
N ALA A 28 -13.84 21.00 13.05
CA ALA A 28 -14.03 19.70 12.44
C ALA A 28 -12.68 19.01 12.14
N TYR A 29 -11.71 19.76 11.61
CA TYR A 29 -10.38 19.23 11.32
C TYR A 29 -9.66 18.75 12.61
N VAL A 30 -9.61 19.59 13.65
CA VAL A 30 -8.98 19.23 14.92
C VAL A 30 -9.72 18.08 15.61
N ALA A 31 -11.05 18.11 15.62
CA ALA A 31 -11.86 17.01 16.16
C ALA A 31 -11.61 15.70 15.40
N GLY A 32 -11.47 15.76 14.07
CA GLY A 32 -11.13 14.61 13.24
C GLY A 32 -9.75 14.02 13.56
N LEU A 33 -8.72 14.87 13.71
CA LEU A 33 -7.38 14.43 14.12
C LEU A 33 -7.37 13.78 15.50
N VAL A 34 -8.06 14.39 16.47
CA VAL A 34 -8.17 13.85 17.83
C VAL A 34 -8.95 12.53 17.81
N ALA A 35 -10.08 12.47 17.10
CA ALA A 35 -10.86 11.24 16.96
C ALA A 35 -10.03 10.11 16.35
N PHE A 36 -9.22 10.42 15.33
CA PHE A 36 -8.34 9.44 14.70
C PHE A 36 -7.25 8.94 15.65
N ALA A 37 -6.64 9.83 16.44
CA ALA A 37 -5.65 9.47 17.46
C ALA A 37 -6.27 8.61 18.59
N VAL A 38 -7.52 8.87 18.96
CA VAL A 38 -8.27 8.10 19.96
C VAL A 38 -8.58 6.67 19.51
N LEU A 39 -8.60 6.37 18.19
CA LEU A 39 -8.80 4.99 17.70
C LEU A 39 -7.71 4.01 18.15
N ALA A 40 -6.51 4.51 18.46
CA ALA A 40 -5.44 3.70 19.03
C ALA A 40 -5.69 3.30 20.49
N TRP A 41 -6.64 3.96 21.17
CA TRP A 41 -7.00 3.67 22.55
C TRP A 41 -7.78 2.34 22.62
N GLU A 42 -7.44 1.49 23.57
CA GLU A 42 -7.96 0.12 23.64
C GLU A 42 -9.48 0.04 23.77
N GLU A 43 -10.09 0.93 24.52
CA GLU A 43 -11.53 1.00 24.78
C GLU A 43 -12.31 1.49 23.55
N CYS A 44 -11.62 2.13 22.60
CA CYS A 44 -12.19 2.63 21.36
C CYS A 44 -11.96 1.70 20.16
N ASN A 45 -11.34 0.53 20.38
CA ASN A 45 -11.10 -0.47 19.35
C ASN A 45 -11.47 -1.89 19.80
N ASN A 46 -11.65 -2.77 18.82
CA ASN A 46 -12.19 -4.11 19.07
C ASN A 46 -11.08 -5.13 19.24
N LYS A 47 -11.30 -6.13 20.10
CA LYS A 47 -10.44 -7.33 20.15
C LYS A 47 -10.66 -8.16 18.90
N THR A 48 -9.60 -8.78 18.40
CA THR A 48 -9.71 -9.73 17.28
C THR A 48 -10.46 -10.98 17.72
N TYR A 49 -11.22 -11.57 16.80
CA TYR A 49 -11.97 -12.80 17.00
C TYR A 49 -11.99 -13.59 15.68
N PHE A 50 -12.36 -14.87 15.74
CA PHE A 50 -12.58 -15.70 14.56
C PHE A 50 -14.04 -15.60 14.15
N SER A 51 -14.30 -15.15 12.92
CA SER A 51 -15.66 -15.15 12.37
C SER A 51 -15.98 -16.53 11.78
N GLU A 52 -14.98 -17.17 11.16
CA GLU A 52 -15.11 -18.48 10.55
C GLU A 52 -14.69 -19.61 11.53
N ASN A 53 -15.62 -20.50 11.85
CA ASN A 53 -15.38 -21.60 12.78
C ASN A 53 -14.41 -22.65 12.20
N ALA A 54 -14.38 -22.81 10.87
CA ALA A 54 -13.47 -23.74 10.21
C ALA A 54 -11.98 -23.39 10.41
N LEU A 55 -11.69 -22.12 10.74
CA LEU A 55 -10.34 -21.61 10.98
C LEU A 55 -9.93 -21.65 12.45
N LEU A 56 -10.75 -22.21 13.35
CA LEU A 56 -10.41 -22.23 14.77
C LEU A 56 -9.13 -23.02 15.03
N PRO A 57 -8.09 -22.39 15.63
CA PRO A 57 -6.87 -23.08 15.96
C PRO A 57 -7.17 -24.11 17.06
N GLY A 58 -6.82 -25.37 16.84
CA GLY A 58 -7.03 -26.47 17.79
C GLY A 58 -7.87 -27.64 17.27
N LEU A 59 -8.40 -27.56 16.06
CA LEU A 59 -9.11 -28.67 15.42
C LEU A 59 -8.18 -29.83 15.03
N VAL A 60 -6.87 -29.59 14.89
CA VAL A 60 -5.87 -30.56 14.45
C VAL A 60 -4.67 -30.59 15.39
N ASN A 61 -4.24 -31.79 15.75
CA ASN A 61 -3.02 -32.01 16.52
C ASN A 61 -1.79 -31.78 15.63
N ARG A 62 -0.98 -30.79 16.00
CA ARG A 62 0.26 -30.43 15.30
C ARG A 62 1.37 -31.40 15.71
N ARG A 63 2.01 -32.05 14.74
CA ARG A 63 3.02 -33.10 14.97
C ARG A 63 4.26 -32.95 14.08
N PHE A 64 4.41 -31.82 13.39
CA PHE A 64 5.60 -31.57 12.60
C PHE A 64 6.87 -31.68 13.47
N ASN A 65 7.77 -32.58 13.05
CA ASN A 65 9.00 -32.95 13.76
C ASN A 65 10.19 -33.13 12.81
N LEU A 66 10.14 -32.53 11.62
CA LEU A 66 11.20 -32.62 10.60
C LEU A 66 12.19 -31.45 10.69
N GLY A 67 12.44 -30.92 11.88
CA GLY A 67 13.36 -29.80 12.10
C GLY A 67 14.81 -30.10 11.75
N THR A 68 15.28 -31.33 12.01
CA THR A 68 16.63 -31.79 11.64
C THR A 68 16.76 -31.91 10.13
N PHE A 69 15.81 -32.57 9.47
CA PHE A 69 15.77 -32.67 8.01
C PHE A 69 15.76 -31.29 7.34
N ALA A 70 15.03 -30.31 7.90
CA ALA A 70 15.04 -28.94 7.39
C ALA A 70 16.43 -28.27 7.50
N LYS A 71 17.18 -28.53 8.58
CA LYS A 71 18.55 -28.03 8.75
C LYS A 71 19.52 -28.68 7.77
N ASP A 72 19.47 -30.00 7.61
CA ASP A 72 20.32 -30.72 6.66
C ASP A 72 20.03 -30.26 5.21
N THR A 73 18.74 -30.07 4.88
CA THR A 73 18.31 -29.52 3.58
C THR A 73 18.84 -28.10 3.38
N LEU A 74 18.86 -27.27 4.43
CA LEU A 74 19.40 -25.91 4.37
C LEU A 74 20.91 -25.91 4.11
N GLU A 75 21.66 -26.78 4.77
CA GLU A 75 23.11 -26.90 4.54
C GLU A 75 23.42 -27.28 3.10
N SER A 76 22.73 -28.30 2.58
CA SER A 76 22.86 -28.69 1.16
C SER A 76 22.46 -27.57 0.20
N LEU A 77 21.38 -26.84 0.47
CA LEU A 77 20.94 -25.72 -0.36
C LEU A 77 21.96 -24.57 -0.35
N LYS A 78 22.61 -24.30 0.79
CA LYS A 78 23.66 -23.27 0.90
C LYS A 78 24.89 -23.64 0.08
N GLU A 79 25.27 -24.91 0.03
CA GLU A 79 26.36 -25.38 -0.83
C GLU A 79 26.02 -25.19 -2.32
N GLU A 80 24.80 -25.54 -2.71
CA GLU A 80 24.34 -25.38 -4.09
C GLU A 80 24.17 -23.90 -4.50
N ALA A 81 23.76 -23.04 -3.57
CA ALA A 81 23.65 -21.61 -3.79
C ALA A 81 25.01 -20.94 -4.00
N LYS A 82 26.09 -21.49 -3.43
CA LYS A 82 27.46 -20.99 -3.66
C LYS A 82 27.98 -21.36 -5.05
N SER A 83 27.52 -22.47 -5.62
CA SER A 83 27.97 -22.95 -6.93
C SER A 83 27.19 -22.32 -8.10
N HIS A 84 26.01 -21.75 -7.85
CA HIS A 84 25.14 -21.17 -8.87
C HIS A 84 24.82 -19.70 -8.61
N ALA A 85 25.01 -18.84 -9.61
CA ALA A 85 24.63 -17.42 -9.54
C ALA A 85 23.11 -17.17 -9.64
N ARG A 86 22.32 -18.20 -9.95
CA ARG A 86 20.86 -18.13 -10.17
C ARG A 86 20.16 -19.18 -9.31
N LEU A 87 18.84 -19.30 -9.46
CA LEU A 87 18.04 -20.35 -8.84
C LEU A 87 18.66 -21.74 -9.12
N PRO A 88 18.95 -22.58 -8.11
CA PRO A 88 19.52 -23.91 -8.28
C PRO A 88 18.45 -24.90 -8.74
N LEU A 89 18.02 -24.71 -9.98
CA LEU A 89 16.86 -25.37 -10.58
C LEU A 89 16.98 -26.90 -10.61
N PRO A 90 18.12 -27.52 -11.02
CA PRO A 90 18.25 -28.97 -11.00
C PRO A 90 18.09 -29.57 -9.59
N TRP A 91 18.68 -28.93 -8.58
CA TRP A 91 18.58 -29.36 -7.18
C TRP A 91 17.14 -29.29 -6.68
N LEU A 92 16.46 -28.15 -6.87
CA LEU A 92 15.06 -27.97 -6.45
C LEU A 92 14.12 -28.97 -7.13
N LEU A 93 14.26 -29.14 -8.44
CA LEU A 93 13.48 -30.13 -9.19
C LEU A 93 13.72 -31.55 -8.67
N GLY A 94 14.97 -31.89 -8.35
CA GLY A 94 15.36 -33.17 -7.78
C GLY A 94 14.72 -33.42 -6.41
N GLN A 95 14.82 -32.45 -5.49
CA GLN A 95 14.27 -32.56 -4.13
C GLN A 95 12.76 -32.85 -4.15
N PHE A 96 11.98 -32.04 -4.87
CA PHE A 96 10.52 -32.25 -4.91
C PHE A 96 10.12 -33.54 -5.66
N ARG A 97 10.87 -33.95 -6.70
CA ARG A 97 10.57 -35.21 -7.42
C ARG A 97 10.86 -36.44 -6.58
N GLN A 98 11.94 -36.43 -5.78
CA GLN A 98 12.25 -37.52 -4.85
C GLN A 98 11.17 -37.68 -3.79
N LEU A 99 10.48 -36.59 -3.43
CA LEU A 99 9.31 -36.61 -2.54
C LEU A 99 8.01 -37.09 -3.24
N GLY A 100 8.04 -37.32 -4.56
CA GLY A 100 6.89 -37.81 -5.32
C GLY A 100 5.83 -36.75 -5.63
N LEU A 101 6.22 -35.48 -5.73
CA LEU A 101 5.34 -34.38 -6.15
C LEU A 101 5.40 -34.17 -7.67
N ASP A 102 4.37 -33.53 -8.22
CA ASP A 102 4.35 -33.08 -9.61
C ASP A 102 5.18 -31.79 -9.74
N VAL A 103 6.35 -31.84 -10.36
CA VAL A 103 7.30 -30.71 -10.36
C VAL A 103 7.53 -30.12 -11.74
N TYR A 104 7.42 -28.80 -11.82
CA TYR A 104 7.48 -28.06 -13.07
C TYR A 104 8.41 -26.84 -12.97
N ARG A 105 9.03 -26.54 -14.11
CA ARG A 105 9.73 -25.28 -14.36
C ARG A 105 8.79 -24.30 -15.07
N HIS A 106 8.94 -23.02 -14.78
CA HIS A 106 8.15 -21.94 -15.36
C HIS A 106 9.08 -20.83 -15.84
N ASN A 107 9.11 -20.60 -17.15
CA ASN A 107 10.02 -19.64 -17.77
C ASN A 107 9.21 -18.41 -18.17
N PHE A 108 9.70 -17.22 -17.82
CA PHE A 108 9.08 -15.94 -18.12
C PHE A 108 10.13 -14.94 -18.64
N SER A 109 9.67 -13.88 -19.30
CA SER A 109 10.54 -12.82 -19.81
C SER A 109 10.03 -11.45 -19.38
N LEU A 110 10.95 -10.58 -18.96
CA LEU A 110 10.72 -9.18 -18.67
C LEU A 110 11.30 -8.34 -19.81
N HIS A 111 10.44 -7.68 -20.56
CA HIS A 111 10.78 -6.67 -21.55
C HIS A 111 10.76 -5.30 -20.86
N TYR A 112 11.93 -4.82 -20.45
CA TYR A 112 12.00 -3.59 -19.67
C TYR A 112 11.51 -2.39 -20.52
N PRO A 113 10.57 -1.56 -20.04
CA PRO A 113 9.89 -0.56 -20.87
C PRO A 113 10.73 0.69 -21.14
N LEU A 114 11.81 0.90 -20.39
CA LEU A 114 12.65 2.09 -20.43
C LEU A 114 14.05 1.78 -21.01
N GLY A 115 14.69 2.79 -21.57
CA GLY A 115 16.05 2.75 -22.09
C GLY A 115 16.25 1.79 -23.26
N SER A 116 17.33 1.00 -23.22
CA SER A 116 17.70 0.08 -24.31
C SER A 116 16.76 -1.12 -24.44
N LYS A 117 15.64 -1.14 -23.70
CA LYS A 117 14.64 -2.21 -23.63
C LYS A 117 15.26 -3.62 -23.52
N PRO A 118 16.18 -3.84 -22.56
CA PRO A 118 16.75 -5.15 -22.37
C PRO A 118 15.64 -6.16 -22.05
N THR A 119 15.79 -7.36 -22.61
CA THR A 119 14.93 -8.49 -22.28
C THR A 119 15.66 -9.37 -21.27
N HIS A 120 15.06 -9.54 -20.09
CA HIS A 120 15.60 -10.35 -19.01
C HIS A 120 14.74 -11.61 -18.84
N GLY A 121 15.33 -12.79 -18.99
CA GLY A 121 14.65 -14.05 -18.71
C GLY A 121 14.74 -14.43 -17.23
N GLY A 122 13.69 -15.07 -16.72
CA GLY A 122 13.66 -15.66 -15.38
C GLY A 122 13.01 -17.05 -15.38
N GLU A 123 13.37 -17.86 -14.38
CA GLU A 123 12.84 -19.20 -14.21
C GLU A 123 12.33 -19.42 -12.78
N ASN A 124 11.04 -19.68 -12.63
CA ASN A 124 10.43 -20.12 -11.37
C ASN A 124 10.35 -21.66 -11.31
N VAL A 125 10.28 -22.19 -10.10
CA VAL A 125 10.01 -23.61 -9.85
C VAL A 125 8.74 -23.73 -9.02
N TYR A 126 7.85 -24.63 -9.41
CA TYR A 126 6.71 -24.99 -8.57
C TYR A 126 6.49 -26.49 -8.55
N ALA A 127 6.03 -26.99 -7.40
CA ALA A 127 5.66 -28.38 -7.17
C ALA A 127 4.23 -28.45 -6.66
N ILE A 128 3.46 -29.44 -7.13
CA ILE A 128 2.07 -29.66 -6.71
C ILE A 128 2.01 -30.98 -5.95
N LEU A 129 1.55 -30.90 -4.70
CA LEU A 129 1.09 -32.04 -3.93
C LEU A 129 -0.41 -32.22 -4.18
N ARG A 130 -0.77 -33.29 -4.89
CA ARG A 130 -2.18 -33.64 -5.14
C ARG A 130 -2.85 -34.16 -3.87
N ALA A 131 -4.02 -33.62 -3.55
CA ALA A 131 -4.81 -34.01 -2.39
C ALA A 131 -5.27 -35.48 -2.50
N PRO A 132 -4.94 -36.37 -1.54
CA PRO A 132 -5.40 -37.75 -1.58
C PRO A 132 -6.92 -37.90 -1.45
N ARG A 133 -7.59 -36.95 -0.77
CA ARG A 133 -9.04 -36.96 -0.53
C ARG A 133 -9.82 -35.98 -1.40
N GLY A 134 -9.12 -35.19 -2.22
CA GLY A 134 -9.72 -34.14 -3.05
C GLY A 134 -9.66 -34.49 -4.53
N SER A 135 -10.52 -33.85 -5.32
CA SER A 135 -10.51 -33.94 -6.79
C SER A 135 -9.55 -32.94 -7.45
N GLY A 136 -8.70 -32.25 -6.67
CA GLY A 136 -7.81 -31.20 -7.16
C GLY A 136 -8.52 -29.92 -7.60
N THR A 137 -9.76 -29.70 -7.13
CA THR A 137 -10.59 -28.54 -7.49
C THR A 137 -10.25 -27.28 -6.72
N GLU A 138 -9.41 -27.35 -5.70
CA GLU A 138 -9.01 -26.21 -4.88
C GLU A 138 -7.55 -26.35 -4.45
N ALA A 139 -6.86 -25.23 -4.33
CA ALA A 139 -5.45 -25.20 -3.99
C ALA A 139 -5.11 -24.19 -2.89
N VAL A 140 -4.04 -24.47 -2.16
CA VAL A 140 -3.38 -23.54 -1.22
C VAL A 140 -1.90 -23.45 -1.60
N VAL A 141 -1.32 -22.25 -1.54
CA VAL A 141 0.06 -22.01 -1.99
C VAL A 141 0.98 -21.78 -0.78
N LEU A 142 2.14 -22.42 -0.73
CA LEU A 142 3.29 -22.04 0.10
C LEU A 142 4.36 -21.49 -0.82
N SER A 143 4.72 -20.22 -0.66
CA SER A 143 5.69 -19.56 -1.54
C SER A 143 6.90 -19.01 -0.81
N SER A 144 8.00 -18.84 -1.54
CA SER A 144 9.19 -18.12 -1.07
C SER A 144 9.92 -17.54 -2.29
N PRO A 145 10.33 -16.26 -2.29
CA PRO A 145 11.31 -15.79 -3.25
C PRO A 145 12.65 -16.46 -2.98
N TYR A 146 13.49 -16.62 -4.01
CA TYR A 146 14.86 -17.10 -3.86
C TYR A 146 15.82 -15.93 -3.64
N ARG A 147 16.36 -15.80 -2.43
CA ARG A 147 17.38 -14.82 -2.03
C ARG A 147 18.59 -15.52 -1.44
N MET A 148 19.76 -15.15 -1.95
CA MET A 148 21.05 -15.53 -1.37
C MET A 148 21.41 -14.63 -0.19
N ASP A 149 22.45 -15.01 0.55
CA ASP A 149 22.91 -14.29 1.74
C ASP A 149 23.38 -12.84 1.45
N ASP A 150 23.78 -12.53 0.21
CA ASP A 150 24.24 -11.20 -0.22
C ASP A 150 23.10 -10.22 -0.58
N ASN A 151 21.85 -10.65 -0.52
CA ASN A 151 20.70 -9.80 -0.88
C ASN A 151 20.42 -8.74 0.20
N LEU A 152 20.07 -7.52 -0.22
CA LEU A 152 19.71 -6.41 0.68
C LEU A 152 18.54 -6.75 1.62
N HIS A 153 17.60 -7.57 1.16
CA HIS A 153 16.41 -8.00 1.92
C HIS A 153 16.64 -9.30 2.70
N GLY A 154 17.89 -9.70 2.89
CA GLY A 154 18.27 -10.91 3.60
C GLY A 154 18.04 -12.20 2.81
N SER A 155 18.65 -13.28 3.29
CA SER A 155 18.52 -14.63 2.73
C SER A 155 17.11 -15.18 2.92
N THR A 156 16.65 -16.05 2.03
CA THR A 156 15.39 -16.82 2.20
C THR A 156 15.61 -18.33 2.09
N LEU A 157 16.87 -18.77 1.97
CA LEU A 157 17.23 -20.18 1.91
C LEU A 157 16.65 -21.00 3.09
N PRO A 158 16.64 -20.51 4.36
CA PRO A 158 15.98 -21.21 5.46
C PRO A 158 14.47 -21.45 5.23
N GLY A 159 13.78 -20.50 4.59
CA GLY A 159 12.37 -20.64 4.23
C GLY A 159 12.15 -21.73 3.19
N ILE A 160 12.99 -21.77 2.16
CA ILE A 160 12.94 -22.81 1.11
C ILE A 160 13.27 -24.20 1.69
N ALA A 161 14.25 -24.30 2.59
CA ALA A 161 14.58 -25.56 3.24
C ALA A 161 13.41 -26.07 4.12
N LEU A 162 12.76 -25.19 4.87
CA LEU A 162 11.55 -25.52 5.63
C LEU A 162 10.39 -25.92 4.70
N MET A 163 10.24 -25.27 3.55
CA MET A 163 9.24 -25.61 2.54
C MET A 163 9.42 -27.04 2.02
N VAL A 164 10.67 -27.46 1.71
CA VAL A 164 10.96 -28.83 1.29
C VAL A 164 10.67 -29.84 2.42
N ALA A 165 11.02 -29.51 3.66
CA ALA A 165 10.69 -30.34 4.82
C ALA A 165 9.18 -30.49 5.04
N LEU A 166 8.42 -29.40 4.86
CA LEU A 166 6.96 -29.42 4.92
C LEU A 166 6.36 -30.23 3.77
N ALA A 167 6.91 -30.15 2.55
CA ALA A 167 6.47 -30.98 1.44
C ALA A 167 6.62 -32.48 1.75
N LYS A 168 7.76 -32.87 2.34
CA LYS A 168 8.00 -34.24 2.81
C LYS A 168 6.98 -34.66 3.88
N TYR A 169 6.73 -33.79 4.85
CA TYR A 169 5.76 -34.05 5.92
C TYR A 169 4.33 -34.17 5.37
N PHE A 170 3.89 -33.21 4.55
CA PHE A 170 2.55 -33.18 3.97
C PHE A 170 2.29 -34.37 3.06
N ARG A 171 3.30 -34.83 2.31
CA ARG A 171 3.18 -36.05 1.49
C ARG A 171 2.89 -37.30 2.33
N ALA A 172 3.42 -37.38 3.55
CA ALA A 172 3.15 -38.50 4.46
C ALA A 172 1.74 -38.44 5.09
N GLN A 173 1.08 -37.27 5.06
CA GLN A 173 -0.25 -37.08 5.63
C GLN A 173 -1.34 -37.40 4.59
N GLY A 174 -2.29 -38.27 4.97
CA GLY A 174 -3.40 -38.68 4.11
C GLY A 174 -4.67 -37.83 4.24
N SER A 175 -4.62 -36.69 4.93
CA SER A 175 -5.80 -35.88 5.31
C SER A 175 -6.10 -34.70 4.38
N TRP A 176 -5.25 -34.42 3.39
CA TRP A 176 -5.43 -33.27 2.51
C TRP A 176 -6.62 -33.45 1.56
N ALA A 177 -7.50 -32.45 1.57
CA ALA A 177 -8.64 -32.29 0.67
C ALA A 177 -8.35 -31.25 -0.43
N LYS A 178 -7.35 -30.38 -0.21
CA LYS A 178 -6.90 -29.36 -1.18
C LYS A 178 -5.48 -29.65 -1.65
N ASP A 179 -5.22 -29.33 -2.91
CA ASP A 179 -3.87 -29.43 -3.46
C ASP A 179 -2.98 -28.37 -2.77
N VAL A 180 -1.72 -28.73 -2.50
CA VAL A 180 -0.74 -27.79 -1.96
C VAL A 180 0.29 -27.49 -3.03
N ILE A 181 0.42 -26.23 -3.40
CA ILE A 181 1.41 -25.76 -4.37
C ILE A 181 2.59 -25.16 -3.61
N PHE A 182 3.78 -25.67 -3.83
CA PHE A 182 5.04 -25.11 -3.35
C PHE A 182 5.65 -24.27 -4.47
N LEU A 183 5.81 -22.97 -4.27
CA LEU A 183 6.26 -22.01 -5.29
C LEU A 183 7.56 -21.33 -4.86
N ILE A 184 8.58 -21.41 -5.71
CA ILE A 184 9.84 -20.69 -5.53
C ILE A 184 10.05 -19.79 -6.74
N THR A 185 10.16 -18.49 -6.50
CA THR A 185 10.28 -17.50 -7.57
C THR A 185 11.69 -16.94 -7.68
N GLU A 186 12.14 -16.73 -8.93
CA GLU A 186 13.33 -15.95 -9.23
C GLU A 186 12.92 -14.49 -9.48
N HIS A 187 13.82 -13.53 -9.22
CA HIS A 187 13.56 -12.09 -9.39
C HIS A 187 12.38 -11.56 -8.56
N GLU A 188 12.22 -12.04 -7.32
CA GLU A 188 11.31 -11.49 -6.31
C GLU A 188 9.85 -11.39 -6.80
N LEU A 189 9.28 -10.19 -6.72
CA LEU A 189 7.92 -9.82 -7.11
C LEU A 189 7.66 -10.00 -8.60
N VAL A 190 8.68 -9.84 -9.46
CA VAL A 190 8.52 -10.06 -10.92
C VAL A 190 8.21 -11.52 -11.19
N GLY A 191 8.94 -12.44 -10.54
CA GLY A 191 8.69 -13.87 -10.65
C GLY A 191 7.31 -14.26 -10.11
N PHE A 192 6.88 -13.66 -9.00
CA PHE A 192 5.51 -13.84 -8.47
C PHE A 192 4.45 -13.38 -9.47
N GLN A 193 4.59 -12.16 -10.00
CA GLN A 193 3.63 -11.59 -10.94
C GLN A 193 3.53 -12.44 -12.21
N ALA A 194 4.68 -12.85 -12.77
CA ALA A 194 4.72 -13.70 -13.96
C ALA A 194 4.03 -15.05 -13.73
N TRP A 195 4.29 -15.71 -12.59
CA TRP A 195 3.66 -16.98 -12.26
C TRP A 195 2.15 -16.85 -12.06
N LEU A 196 1.70 -15.81 -11.36
CA LEU A 196 0.28 -15.56 -11.13
C LEU A 196 -0.46 -15.24 -12.44
N ASP A 197 0.11 -14.40 -13.28
CA ASP A 197 -0.41 -14.12 -14.63
C ASP A 197 -0.51 -15.41 -15.46
N ALA A 198 0.54 -16.25 -15.43
CA ALA A 198 0.53 -17.55 -16.11
C ALA A 198 -0.45 -18.57 -15.52
N TYR A 199 -0.75 -18.49 -14.22
CA TYR A 199 -1.72 -19.36 -13.53
C TYR A 199 -3.16 -19.01 -13.89
N HIS A 200 -3.46 -17.71 -13.93
CA HIS A 200 -4.80 -17.19 -14.19
C HIS A 200 -5.08 -16.93 -15.67
N ASP A 201 -4.08 -17.09 -16.56
CA ASP A 201 -4.17 -16.80 -17.99
C ASP A 201 -4.52 -15.32 -18.28
N VAL A 202 -3.90 -14.43 -17.52
CA VAL A 202 -4.11 -12.97 -17.59
C VAL A 202 -2.77 -12.30 -17.90
N ARG A 203 -2.81 -11.11 -18.50
CA ARG A 203 -1.63 -10.26 -18.73
C ARG A 203 -1.82 -8.93 -18.02
N THR A 204 -1.32 -8.82 -16.80
CA THR A 204 -1.55 -7.60 -16.01
C THR A 204 -0.61 -6.46 -16.41
N ALA A 205 0.57 -6.78 -16.95
CA ALA A 205 1.57 -5.82 -17.44
C ALA A 205 1.86 -6.02 -18.95
N PRO A 206 0.90 -5.67 -19.83
CA PRO A 206 0.98 -5.98 -21.26
C PRO A 206 2.20 -5.32 -21.90
N GLY A 207 3.00 -6.12 -22.61
CA GLY A 207 4.22 -5.66 -23.29
C GLY A 207 5.42 -5.45 -22.36
N VAL A 208 5.27 -5.67 -21.06
CA VAL A 208 6.35 -5.58 -20.07
C VAL A 208 6.71 -6.96 -19.53
N ILE A 209 5.75 -7.71 -18.99
CA ILE A 209 5.97 -9.08 -18.53
C ILE A 209 5.32 -10.04 -19.53
N ASP A 210 6.11 -10.92 -20.13
CA ASP A 210 5.60 -12.12 -20.79
C ASP A 210 5.57 -13.26 -19.77
N PRO A 211 4.38 -13.63 -19.27
CA PRO A 211 4.25 -14.63 -18.23
C PRO A 211 4.60 -16.05 -18.74
N GLY A 212 4.64 -16.29 -20.05
CA GLY A 212 4.84 -17.65 -20.57
C GLY A 212 3.66 -18.59 -20.27
N MET A 213 3.90 -19.90 -20.26
CA MET A 213 2.87 -20.91 -20.06
C MET A 213 3.23 -21.89 -18.94
N LEU A 214 2.25 -22.24 -18.12
CA LEU A 214 2.37 -23.31 -17.12
C LEU A 214 2.06 -24.66 -17.75
N LYS A 215 2.95 -25.63 -17.55
CA LYS A 215 2.76 -27.02 -18.01
C LYS A 215 1.60 -27.73 -17.31
N ALA A 216 1.32 -27.38 -16.06
CA ALA A 216 0.20 -27.90 -15.30
C ALA A 216 -0.32 -26.82 -14.35
N ARG A 217 -1.59 -26.96 -13.97
CA ARG A 217 -2.25 -26.10 -12.98
C ARG A 217 -2.99 -26.99 -11.97
N SER A 218 -3.35 -26.40 -10.84
CA SER A 218 -4.33 -26.97 -9.90
C SER A 218 -5.62 -26.15 -9.98
N GLY A 219 -6.60 -26.44 -9.12
CA GLY A 219 -7.83 -25.67 -9.01
C GLY A 219 -7.60 -24.24 -8.52
N PRO A 220 -8.67 -23.43 -8.43
CA PRO A 220 -8.60 -22.10 -7.85
C PRO A 220 -7.86 -22.06 -6.51
N ILE A 221 -6.93 -21.11 -6.40
CA ILE A 221 -6.16 -20.89 -5.18
C ILE A 221 -7.04 -20.15 -4.19
N GLN A 222 -7.22 -20.69 -2.99
CA GLN A 222 -8.00 -20.04 -1.93
C GLN A 222 -7.14 -19.10 -1.07
N ALA A 223 -5.95 -19.57 -0.69
CA ALA A 223 -5.03 -18.82 0.15
C ALA A 223 -3.56 -19.10 -0.18
N ALA A 224 -2.69 -18.17 0.18
CA ALA A 224 -1.25 -18.31 0.03
C ALA A 224 -0.51 -17.84 1.29
N ILE A 225 0.51 -18.57 1.71
CA ILE A 225 1.45 -18.12 2.74
C ILE A 225 2.80 -17.95 2.06
N ASN A 226 3.36 -16.75 2.14
CA ASN A 226 4.70 -16.47 1.67
C ASN A 226 5.67 -16.53 2.85
N LEU A 227 6.83 -17.15 2.67
CA LEU A 227 7.77 -17.46 3.74
C LEU A 227 9.11 -16.80 3.45
N GLU A 228 9.53 -15.88 4.32
CA GLU A 228 10.78 -15.14 4.22
C GLU A 228 11.59 -15.31 5.50
N LEU A 229 12.21 -16.48 5.69
CA LEU A 229 13.03 -16.76 6.88
C LEU A 229 14.50 -16.43 6.61
N HIS A 230 15.06 -15.50 7.37
CA HIS A 230 16.46 -15.06 7.21
C HIS A 230 17.47 -15.92 7.96
N SER A 231 17.02 -16.74 8.90
CA SER A 231 17.88 -17.60 9.72
C SER A 231 17.17 -18.90 10.09
N SER A 232 17.96 -19.94 10.40
CA SER A 232 17.46 -21.21 10.94
C SER A 232 17.05 -21.13 12.42
N ARG A 233 17.48 -20.08 13.11
CA ARG A 233 17.04 -19.71 14.46
C ARG A 233 16.40 -18.34 14.43
N ILE A 234 15.15 -18.29 14.85
CA ILE A 234 14.28 -17.12 14.72
C ILE A 234 13.94 -16.63 16.11
N LYS A 235 14.19 -15.35 16.39
CA LYS A 235 13.77 -14.71 17.65
C LYS A 235 12.41 -14.04 17.52
N ARG A 236 12.08 -13.54 16.33
CA ARG A 236 10.78 -12.92 16.06
C ARG A 236 10.30 -13.27 14.66
N LEU A 237 8.99 -13.46 14.54
CA LEU A 237 8.29 -13.62 13.28
C LEU A 237 7.44 -12.38 13.01
N ASP A 238 7.85 -11.56 12.04
CA ASP A 238 7.10 -10.38 11.62
C ASP A 238 6.05 -10.76 10.57
N LEU A 239 4.82 -10.29 10.79
CA LEU A 239 3.69 -10.56 9.91
C LEU A 239 3.48 -9.39 8.96
N LYS A 240 3.57 -9.65 7.66
CA LYS A 240 3.36 -8.65 6.63
C LYS A 240 2.01 -8.86 5.94
N LEU A 241 1.21 -7.80 5.93
CA LEU A 241 -0.17 -7.81 5.43
C LEU A 241 -0.42 -6.80 4.29
N VAL A 242 0.43 -5.78 4.16
CA VAL A 242 0.17 -4.67 3.23
C VAL A 242 0.32 -5.16 1.80
N GLY A 243 -0.80 -5.21 1.10
CA GLY A 243 -0.88 -5.55 -0.31
C GLY A 243 -0.75 -4.35 -1.23
N LEU A 244 -0.79 -4.65 -2.53
CA LEU A 244 -0.78 -3.62 -3.56
C LEU A 244 -1.99 -2.69 -3.44
N ASN A 245 -1.79 -1.40 -3.68
CA ASN A 245 -2.81 -0.35 -3.61
C ASN A 245 -3.53 -0.27 -2.25
N GLY A 246 -2.92 -0.80 -1.18
CA GLY A 246 -3.48 -0.81 0.17
C GLY A 246 -4.50 -1.93 0.43
N GLN A 247 -4.58 -2.95 -0.43
CA GLN A 247 -5.38 -4.15 -0.18
C GLN A 247 -4.84 -4.93 1.03
N LEU A 248 -5.74 -5.55 1.79
CA LEU A 248 -5.41 -6.34 2.97
C LEU A 248 -6.04 -7.74 2.87
N PRO A 249 -5.40 -8.78 3.43
CA PRO A 249 -6.04 -10.09 3.56
C PRO A 249 -7.22 -10.02 4.53
N ASN A 250 -8.07 -11.03 4.42
CA ASN A 250 -9.06 -11.32 5.43
C ASN A 250 -8.44 -11.41 6.84
N LEU A 251 -9.00 -10.69 7.81
CA LEU A 251 -8.50 -10.59 9.18
C LEU A 251 -8.39 -11.95 9.90
N ASP A 252 -9.26 -12.91 9.59
CA ASP A 252 -9.23 -14.22 10.24
C ASP A 252 -7.97 -15.02 9.88
N LEU A 253 -7.42 -14.83 8.67
CA LEU A 253 -6.14 -15.45 8.28
C LEU A 253 -4.99 -14.92 9.13
N PHE A 254 -4.97 -13.61 9.40
CA PHE A 254 -3.99 -12.99 10.28
C PHE A 254 -4.15 -13.50 11.73
N ASN A 255 -5.39 -13.50 12.24
CA ASN A 255 -5.69 -13.98 13.60
C ASN A 255 -5.28 -15.44 13.80
N LEU A 256 -5.51 -16.29 12.79
CA LEU A 256 -5.12 -17.70 12.78
C LEU A 256 -3.62 -17.84 13.01
N VAL A 257 -2.81 -17.09 12.26
CA VAL A 257 -1.37 -17.19 12.38
C VAL A 257 -0.87 -16.67 13.73
N ILE A 258 -1.38 -15.52 14.19
CA ILE A 258 -1.03 -14.97 15.51
C ILE A 258 -1.31 -15.98 16.63
N GLU A 259 -2.48 -16.60 16.62
CA GLU A 259 -2.90 -17.55 17.64
C GLU A 259 -2.09 -18.86 17.58
N LEU A 260 -1.74 -19.33 16.37
CA LEU A 260 -0.85 -20.50 16.21
C LEU A 260 0.58 -20.21 16.67
N CYS A 261 1.11 -19.03 16.35
CA CYS A 261 2.45 -18.63 16.81
C CYS A 261 2.51 -18.56 18.34
N LEU A 262 1.49 -17.97 18.99
CA LEU A 262 1.40 -17.93 20.44
C LEU A 262 1.48 -19.35 21.04
N ARG A 263 0.70 -20.28 20.49
CA ARG A 263 0.63 -21.66 21.02
C ARG A 263 1.93 -22.44 20.84
N GLU A 264 2.68 -22.17 19.77
CA GLU A 264 4.00 -22.77 19.54
C GLU A 264 5.14 -21.95 20.18
N SER A 265 4.81 -20.95 21.02
CA SER A 265 5.78 -20.07 21.68
C SER A 265 6.70 -19.32 20.70
N VAL A 266 6.22 -19.07 19.49
CA VAL A 266 6.89 -18.25 18.48
C VAL A 266 6.51 -16.78 18.71
N HIS A 267 7.50 -15.95 19.04
CA HIS A 267 7.28 -14.54 19.30
C HIS A 267 6.92 -13.79 18.01
N THR A 268 5.78 -13.11 17.97
CA THR A 268 5.29 -12.39 16.79
C THR A 268 5.47 -10.88 16.91
N THR A 269 5.81 -10.23 15.80
CA THR A 269 5.79 -8.77 15.66
C THR A 269 4.93 -8.34 14.48
N PHE A 270 4.53 -7.07 14.50
CA PHE A 270 3.84 -6.43 13.37
C PHE A 270 4.46 -5.04 13.15
N HIS A 271 5.06 -4.81 11.97
CA HIS A 271 5.87 -3.62 11.69
C HIS A 271 6.97 -3.39 12.74
N ASP A 272 7.68 -4.46 13.10
CA ASP A 272 8.72 -4.48 14.13
C ASP A 272 8.27 -4.03 15.53
N GLN A 273 6.96 -3.86 15.74
CA GLN A 273 6.40 -3.55 17.05
C GLN A 273 5.95 -4.84 17.74
N VAL A 274 6.34 -4.99 19.00
CA VAL A 274 5.82 -6.02 19.90
C VAL A 274 4.45 -5.54 20.41
N SER A 275 3.54 -6.46 20.75
CA SER A 275 2.33 -6.14 21.52
C SER A 275 2.56 -6.57 22.97
N PRO A 276 2.98 -5.67 23.89
CA PRO A 276 3.29 -6.04 25.26
C PRO A 276 2.01 -6.32 26.04
N TYR A 277 2.12 -7.15 27.07
CA TYR A 277 1.07 -7.32 28.06
C TYR A 277 1.28 -6.28 29.18
N ASP A 278 0.19 -5.65 29.60
CA ASP A 278 0.13 -4.78 30.79
C ASP A 278 1.06 -3.55 30.77
N LEU A 279 0.83 -2.62 29.85
CA LEU A 279 1.42 -1.28 29.89
C LEU A 279 0.55 -0.28 30.66
N GLN A 280 1.18 0.79 31.16
CA GLN A 280 0.46 1.97 31.62
C GLN A 280 -0.43 2.52 30.50
N PRO A 281 -1.62 3.08 30.80
CA PRO A 281 -2.61 3.44 29.77
C PRO A 281 -2.06 4.31 28.64
N PHE A 282 -1.22 5.30 28.97
CA PHE A 282 -0.63 6.21 27.98
C PHE A 282 0.49 5.56 27.16
N GLU A 283 1.33 4.73 27.78
CA GLU A 283 2.40 4.00 27.07
C GLU A 283 1.81 2.98 26.10
N GLY A 284 0.76 2.26 26.54
CA GLY A 284 -0.02 1.36 25.70
C GLY A 284 -0.63 2.09 24.50
N TRP A 285 -1.30 3.22 24.74
CA TRP A 285 -1.84 4.06 23.66
C TRP A 285 -0.75 4.52 22.67
N MET A 286 0.39 5.01 23.17
CA MET A 286 1.48 5.51 22.33
C MET A 286 2.03 4.40 21.42
N GLN A 287 2.22 3.20 21.97
CA GLN A 287 2.69 2.05 21.21
C GLN A 287 1.65 1.57 20.19
N SER A 288 0.37 1.54 20.57
CA SER A 288 -0.71 1.20 19.65
C SER A 288 -0.86 2.23 18.53
N PHE A 289 -0.70 3.51 18.85
CA PHE A 289 -0.70 4.59 17.89
C PHE A 289 0.50 4.50 16.95
N LYS A 290 1.71 4.19 17.46
CA LYS A 290 2.91 3.95 16.65
C LYS A 290 2.74 2.75 15.71
N THR A 291 2.15 1.66 16.18
CA THR A 291 1.90 0.46 15.37
C THR A 291 0.88 0.75 14.28
N MET A 292 -0.24 1.40 14.63
CA MET A 292 -1.27 1.79 13.67
C MET A 292 -0.72 2.76 12.61
N THR A 293 0.04 3.78 13.03
CA THR A 293 0.63 4.76 12.11
C THR A 293 1.71 4.15 11.23
N ALA A 294 2.50 3.19 11.72
CA ALA A 294 3.46 2.44 10.90
C ALA A 294 2.75 1.61 9.81
N MET A 295 1.66 0.93 10.16
CA MET A 295 0.82 0.22 9.18
C MET A 295 0.25 1.17 8.14
N MET A 296 -0.29 2.31 8.58
CA MET A 296 -0.83 3.32 7.66
C MET A 296 0.26 3.89 6.75
N ALA A 297 1.45 4.17 7.27
CA ALA A 297 2.56 4.68 6.46
C ALA A 297 2.96 3.67 5.38
N ALA A 298 3.06 2.38 5.72
CA ALA A 298 3.33 1.32 4.76
C ALA A 298 2.21 1.20 3.71
N GLN A 299 0.94 1.21 4.15
CA GLN A 299 -0.22 1.10 3.27
C GLN A 299 -0.39 2.33 2.35
N ALA A 300 -0.01 3.52 2.81
CA ALA A 300 -0.14 4.77 2.05
C ALA A 300 0.74 4.82 0.80
N THR A 301 1.84 4.05 0.75
CA THR A 301 2.70 3.98 -0.45
C THR A 301 2.01 3.27 -1.63
N GLY A 302 1.04 2.40 -1.33
CA GLY A 302 0.41 1.51 -2.31
C GLY A 302 1.30 0.36 -2.76
N GLN A 303 2.53 0.26 -2.28
CA GLN A 303 3.44 -0.85 -2.58
C GLN A 303 3.18 -2.04 -1.67
N PRO A 304 3.26 -3.28 -2.19
CA PRO A 304 3.18 -4.47 -1.35
C PRO A 304 4.47 -4.62 -0.52
N ASN A 305 4.35 -4.99 0.76
CA ASN A 305 5.53 -5.19 1.61
C ASN A 305 6.13 -6.62 1.53
N GLY A 306 5.53 -7.50 0.73
CA GLY A 306 6.03 -8.86 0.47
C GLY A 306 5.34 -9.49 -0.74
N GLY A 307 5.77 -10.69 -1.13
CA GLY A 307 5.24 -11.42 -2.29
C GLY A 307 3.73 -11.69 -2.22
N HIS A 308 3.17 -11.83 -1.01
CA HIS A 308 1.74 -12.03 -0.78
C HIS A 308 0.88 -10.90 -1.36
N GLY A 309 1.40 -9.67 -1.42
CA GLY A 309 0.63 -8.51 -1.84
C GLY A 309 0.14 -8.57 -3.29
N LEU A 310 0.80 -9.36 -4.13
CA LEU A 310 0.40 -9.59 -5.53
C LEU A 310 -0.73 -10.62 -5.67
N PHE A 311 -0.95 -11.48 -4.66
CA PHE A 311 -2.02 -12.48 -4.68
C PHE A 311 -3.41 -11.85 -4.54
N HIS A 312 -3.52 -10.73 -3.83
CA HIS A 312 -4.80 -10.08 -3.54
C HIS A 312 -5.57 -9.62 -4.78
N ARG A 313 -4.87 -9.24 -5.86
CA ARG A 313 -5.53 -8.86 -7.13
C ARG A 313 -6.34 -10.00 -7.75
N TYR A 314 -5.95 -11.25 -7.48
CA TYR A 314 -6.63 -12.45 -7.96
C TYR A 314 -7.65 -12.98 -6.95
N ALA A 315 -8.03 -12.15 -5.96
CA ALA A 315 -8.91 -12.49 -4.85
C ALA A 315 -8.39 -13.64 -3.97
N ILE A 316 -7.07 -13.86 -3.96
CA ILE A 316 -6.41 -14.85 -3.11
C ILE A 316 -6.02 -14.21 -1.78
N GLN A 317 -6.39 -14.83 -0.67
CA GLN A 317 -6.04 -14.34 0.66
C GLN A 317 -4.62 -14.76 1.00
N ALA A 318 -3.73 -13.80 1.25
CA ALA A 318 -2.33 -14.08 1.45
C ALA A 318 -1.66 -13.18 2.48
N LEU A 319 -0.64 -13.71 3.17
CA LEU A 319 0.23 -12.95 4.05
C LEU A 319 1.67 -13.48 3.97
N THR A 320 2.64 -12.67 4.38
CA THR A 320 4.05 -13.10 4.48
C THR A 320 4.46 -13.27 5.95
N LEU A 321 5.19 -14.36 6.22
CA LEU A 321 5.86 -14.65 7.48
C LEU A 321 7.35 -14.37 7.32
N GLU A 322 7.82 -13.28 7.92
CA GLU A 322 9.23 -12.89 7.89
C GLU A 322 9.93 -13.27 9.20
N GLY A 323 10.98 -14.09 9.13
CA GLY A 323 11.66 -14.61 10.32
C GLY A 323 13.02 -13.95 10.51
N HIS A 324 13.21 -13.28 11.64
CA HIS A 324 14.49 -12.63 11.97
C HIS A 324 15.21 -13.31 13.13
N ALA A 325 16.54 -13.28 13.08
CA ALA A 325 17.42 -13.77 14.15
C ALA A 325 17.59 -12.75 15.30
N ASP A 326 17.22 -11.50 15.08
CA ASP A 326 17.28 -10.42 16.05
C ASP A 326 15.94 -10.21 16.77
N GLY A 327 15.97 -9.43 17.85
CA GLY A 327 14.77 -9.11 18.63
C GLY A 327 14.93 -9.30 20.13
N VAL A 328 13.87 -8.91 20.83
CA VAL A 328 13.79 -8.83 22.30
C VAL A 328 13.50 -10.20 22.94
N ALA A 329 13.04 -11.17 22.16
CA ALA A 329 12.70 -12.49 22.69
C ALA A 329 13.92 -13.17 23.35
N PRO A 330 13.75 -13.74 24.56
CA PRO A 330 14.85 -14.32 25.31
C PRO A 330 15.38 -15.62 24.68
N VAL A 331 14.51 -16.36 23.98
CA VAL A 331 14.82 -17.66 23.37
C VAL A 331 14.50 -17.60 21.89
N SER A 332 15.43 -18.10 21.07
CA SER A 332 15.20 -18.32 19.64
C SER A 332 14.49 -19.65 19.41
N VAL A 333 13.47 -19.66 18.57
CA VAL A 333 12.83 -20.88 18.06
C VAL A 333 13.56 -21.41 16.82
N GLY A 334 13.46 -22.71 16.57
CA GLY A 334 14.00 -23.34 15.37
C GLY A 334 12.98 -23.41 14.22
N LEU A 335 13.41 -24.06 13.13
CA LEU A 335 12.53 -24.33 11.98
C LEU A 335 11.40 -25.34 12.32
N GLU A 336 11.54 -26.11 13.39
CA GLU A 336 10.51 -27.07 13.80
C GLU A 336 9.25 -26.38 14.31
N GLU A 337 9.41 -25.42 15.21
CA GLU A 337 8.31 -24.66 15.80
C GLU A 337 7.57 -23.87 14.71
N VAL A 338 8.31 -23.23 13.79
CA VAL A 338 7.71 -22.55 12.63
C VAL A 338 7.01 -23.54 11.70
N GLY A 339 7.57 -24.73 11.51
CA GLY A 339 6.92 -25.81 10.76
C GLY A 339 5.60 -26.27 11.39
N ARG A 340 5.49 -26.33 12.72
CA ARG A 340 4.23 -26.63 13.43
C ARG A 340 3.19 -25.53 13.29
N VAL A 341 3.63 -24.26 13.27
CA VAL A 341 2.74 -23.12 12.95
C VAL A 341 2.18 -23.30 11.54
N LEU A 342 3.04 -23.54 10.54
CA LEU A 342 2.62 -23.74 9.15
C LEU A 342 1.71 -24.96 9.00
N GLU A 343 2.04 -26.10 9.62
CA GLU A 343 1.14 -27.27 9.66
C GLU A 343 -0.26 -26.89 10.16
N GLY A 344 -0.34 -26.12 11.25
CA GLY A 344 -1.61 -25.63 11.79
C GLY A 344 -2.37 -24.73 10.81
N VAL A 345 -1.67 -23.83 10.13
CA VAL A 345 -2.27 -22.93 9.12
C VAL A 345 -2.85 -23.73 7.96
N TYR A 346 -2.04 -24.60 7.34
CA TYR A 346 -2.49 -25.41 6.20
C TYR A 346 -3.60 -26.39 6.60
N SER A 347 -3.56 -26.95 7.81
CA SER A 347 -4.64 -27.80 8.32
C SER A 347 -5.95 -27.03 8.48
N SER A 348 -5.90 -25.79 8.95
CA SER A 348 -7.08 -24.93 9.10
C SER A 348 -7.63 -24.50 7.73
N LEU A 349 -6.76 -24.12 6.80
CA LEU A 349 -7.13 -23.81 5.41
C LEU A 349 -7.70 -25.03 4.68
N ASN A 350 -7.19 -26.23 4.96
CA ASN A 350 -7.70 -27.48 4.38
C ASN A 350 -9.15 -27.76 4.81
N ASN A 351 -9.55 -27.35 6.02
CA ASN A 351 -10.92 -27.51 6.53
C ASN A 351 -11.92 -26.48 5.98
N LEU A 352 -11.44 -25.38 5.39
CA LEU A 352 -12.29 -24.32 4.88
C LEU A 352 -13.10 -24.79 3.65
N LEU A 353 -14.43 -24.84 3.73
CA LEU A 353 -15.25 -25.34 2.61
C LEU A 353 -15.55 -24.28 1.54
N GLU A 354 -15.52 -23.00 1.92
CA GLU A 354 -15.89 -21.89 1.06
C GLU A 354 -14.77 -20.86 1.01
N ARG A 355 -14.76 -19.98 0.00
CA ARG A 355 -13.80 -18.86 -0.03
C ARG A 355 -14.02 -17.93 1.17
N PHE A 356 -12.97 -17.26 1.62
CA PHE A 356 -13.07 -16.25 2.69
C PHE A 356 -14.12 -15.18 2.37
N HIS A 357 -15.19 -15.08 3.17
CA HIS A 357 -16.28 -14.13 2.95
C HIS A 357 -16.87 -13.49 4.22
N GLN A 358 -16.67 -14.08 5.41
CA GLN A 358 -17.38 -13.64 6.62
C GLN A 358 -16.70 -12.50 7.40
N SER A 359 -15.37 -12.39 7.31
CA SER A 359 -14.57 -11.46 8.11
C SER A 359 -14.12 -10.21 7.34
N PHE A 360 -13.50 -9.26 8.04
CA PHE A 360 -13.20 -7.91 7.54
C PHE A 360 -12.03 -7.88 6.55
N PHE A 361 -12.18 -7.05 5.51
CA PHE A 361 -11.14 -6.71 4.53
C PHE A 361 -10.60 -5.27 4.67
N PHE A 362 -11.30 -4.44 5.46
CA PHE A 362 -10.95 -3.04 5.71
C PHE A 362 -10.80 -2.80 7.20
N TYR A 363 -9.55 -2.81 7.66
CA TYR A 363 -9.21 -2.64 9.06
C TYR A 363 -7.83 -2.00 9.23
N LEU A 364 -7.60 -1.39 10.39
CA LEU A 364 -6.28 -0.99 10.87
C LEU A 364 -5.94 -1.81 12.12
N LEU A 365 -4.66 -2.10 12.35
CA LEU A 365 -4.19 -2.88 13.49
C LEU A 365 -3.34 -2.01 14.42
N PRO A 366 -3.92 -1.52 15.54
CA PRO A 366 -3.14 -0.90 16.60
C PRO A 366 -2.30 -1.92 17.39
N SER A 367 -2.65 -3.21 17.36
CA SER A 367 -1.87 -4.29 17.95
C SER A 367 -2.18 -5.61 17.24
N THR A 368 -1.41 -6.66 17.53
CA THR A 368 -1.61 -8.01 16.95
C THR A 368 -2.95 -8.66 17.33
N ARG A 369 -3.63 -8.16 18.37
CA ARG A 369 -4.90 -8.71 18.89
C ARG A 369 -6.04 -7.72 18.95
N ARG A 370 -5.86 -6.52 18.41
CA ARG A 370 -6.91 -5.51 18.35
C ARG A 370 -6.94 -4.88 16.97
N TYR A 371 -8.14 -4.55 16.51
CA TYR A 371 -8.35 -3.98 15.20
C TYR A 371 -9.37 -2.84 15.26
N VAL A 372 -9.24 -1.91 14.32
CA VAL A 372 -10.16 -0.80 14.08
C VAL A 372 -10.85 -1.07 12.75
N SER A 373 -12.16 -1.31 12.80
CA SER A 373 -12.95 -1.59 11.59
C SER A 373 -13.24 -0.32 10.79
N ILE A 374 -13.66 -0.50 9.53
CA ILE A 374 -14.13 0.59 8.67
C ILE A 374 -15.20 1.49 9.31
N GLY A 375 -16.10 0.91 10.12
CA GLY A 375 -17.13 1.68 10.82
C GLY A 375 -16.58 2.65 11.87
N LEU A 376 -15.41 2.35 12.44
CA LEU A 376 -14.79 3.17 13.49
C LEU A 376 -13.92 4.29 12.90
N TYR A 377 -13.09 4.00 11.89
CA TYR A 377 -12.20 5.02 11.33
C TYR A 377 -12.87 5.94 10.30
N SER A 378 -13.94 5.49 9.61
CA SER A 378 -14.56 6.30 8.55
C SER A 378 -15.15 7.62 9.05
N PRO A 379 -15.83 7.69 10.21
CA PRO A 379 -16.29 8.96 10.78
C PRO A 379 -15.14 9.92 11.12
N ALA A 380 -14.04 9.40 11.67
CA ALA A 380 -12.87 10.22 11.99
C ALA A 380 -12.26 10.82 10.71
N PHE A 381 -12.06 10.01 9.67
CA PHE A 381 -11.63 10.49 8.37
C PHE A 381 -12.61 11.50 7.76
N ALA A 382 -13.91 11.24 7.82
CA ALA A 382 -14.93 12.15 7.30
C ALA A 382 -14.88 13.52 8.00
N LEU A 383 -14.62 13.57 9.32
CA LEU A 383 -14.42 14.83 10.05
C LEU A 383 -13.18 15.59 9.58
N ILE A 384 -12.07 14.88 9.30
CA ILE A 384 -10.86 15.50 8.74
C ILE A 384 -11.17 16.09 7.35
N GLY A 385 -11.93 15.37 6.51
CA GLY A 385 -12.32 15.76 5.14
C GLY A 385 -13.43 16.82 5.04
N LEU A 386 -14.29 16.90 6.05
CA LEU A 386 -15.47 17.77 6.11
C LEU A 386 -15.19 19.27 5.82
N PRO A 387 -14.08 19.88 6.24
CA PRO A 387 -13.75 21.27 5.93
C PRO A 387 -13.76 21.59 4.44
N ALA A 388 -13.31 20.68 3.57
CA ALA A 388 -13.31 20.89 2.13
C ALA A 388 -14.74 20.96 1.57
N LEU A 389 -15.61 20.04 2.00
CA LEU A 389 -17.03 20.01 1.63
C LEU A 389 -17.82 21.21 2.18
N LEU A 390 -17.61 21.56 3.45
CA LEU A 390 -18.26 22.72 4.07
C LEU A 390 -17.89 24.01 3.35
N LYS A 391 -16.59 24.21 3.06
CA LYS A 391 -16.11 25.40 2.37
C LYS A 391 -16.61 25.46 0.94
N ALA A 392 -16.62 24.34 0.23
CA ALA A 392 -17.23 24.24 -1.11
C ALA A 392 -18.72 24.58 -1.09
N GLY A 393 -19.49 24.02 -0.16
CA GLY A 393 -20.92 24.30 -0.02
C GLY A 393 -21.22 25.77 0.25
N VAL A 394 -20.43 26.43 1.13
CA VAL A 394 -20.57 27.87 1.39
C VAL A 394 -20.26 28.71 0.15
N LEU A 395 -19.21 28.37 -0.60
CA LEU A 395 -18.88 29.05 -1.85
C LEU A 395 -19.97 28.85 -2.90
N PHE A 396 -20.49 27.63 -3.04
CA PHE A 396 -21.60 27.32 -3.95
C PHE A 396 -22.87 28.14 -3.64
N LEU A 397 -23.25 28.22 -2.36
CA LEU A 397 -24.38 29.03 -1.92
C LEU A 397 -24.17 30.53 -2.18
N SER A 398 -22.93 31.02 -2.03
CA SER A 398 -22.62 32.42 -2.35
C SER A 398 -22.73 32.73 -3.86
N LEU A 399 -22.56 31.72 -4.72
CA LEU A 399 -22.72 31.84 -6.17
C LEU A 399 -24.19 31.71 -6.61
N SER A 400 -25.01 30.98 -5.84
CA SER A 400 -26.45 30.74 -6.12
C SER A 400 -27.41 31.72 -5.44
N GLY A 401 -26.91 32.68 -4.64
CA GLY A 401 -27.74 33.61 -3.88
C GLY A 401 -28.56 34.56 -4.77
N ASP A 402 -29.85 34.69 -4.45
CA ASP A 402 -30.83 35.57 -5.12
C ASP A 402 -30.58 37.05 -4.72
N PRO A 403 -30.49 38.02 -5.65
CA PRO A 403 -30.05 39.41 -5.41
C PRO A 403 -30.96 40.29 -4.51
N LYS A 404 -31.94 39.72 -3.80
CA LYS A 404 -33.00 40.48 -3.12
C LYS A 404 -32.71 40.91 -1.67
N SER A 405 -31.47 40.85 -1.19
CA SER A 405 -31.16 41.24 0.22
C SER A 405 -30.31 42.51 0.37
N THR A 406 -29.93 43.18 -0.71
CA THR A 406 -29.29 44.51 -0.63
C THR A 406 -29.89 45.41 -1.69
N GLY A 407 -30.76 46.34 -1.28
CA GLY A 407 -31.22 47.44 -2.13
C GLY A 407 -30.03 48.28 -2.57
N GLY A 408 -29.61 48.09 -3.81
CA GLY A 408 -28.51 48.83 -4.44
C GLY A 408 -28.34 48.36 -5.87
N THR A 409 -28.66 49.23 -6.82
CA THR A 409 -28.46 49.04 -8.27
C THR A 409 -26.97 48.86 -8.59
N SER A 410 -26.54 47.61 -8.78
CA SER A 410 -25.33 47.28 -9.52
C SER A 410 -25.53 45.90 -10.15
N ASP A 411 -25.32 45.80 -11.47
CA ASP A 411 -25.28 44.55 -12.23
C ASP A 411 -24.24 43.59 -11.62
N GLN A 412 -24.64 42.81 -10.61
CA GLN A 412 -23.83 41.71 -10.11
C GLN A 412 -24.05 40.53 -11.05
N GLN A 413 -23.16 40.39 -12.03
CA GLN A 413 -23.04 39.18 -12.83
C GLN A 413 -22.87 37.96 -11.90
N THR A 414 -23.94 37.18 -11.79
CA THR A 414 -23.93 35.87 -11.14
C THR A 414 -23.07 34.94 -12.00
N ALA A 415 -21.79 34.78 -11.66
CA ALA A 415 -20.94 33.83 -12.35
C ALA A 415 -21.48 32.42 -12.09
N SER A 416 -21.81 31.73 -13.17
CA SER A 416 -22.24 30.34 -13.11
C SER A 416 -21.08 29.45 -12.65
N PRO A 417 -21.30 28.39 -11.86
CA PRO A 417 -20.27 27.40 -11.51
C PRO A 417 -19.48 26.85 -12.72
N TRP A 418 -20.09 26.88 -13.91
CA TRP A 418 -19.45 26.52 -15.18
C TRP A 418 -18.24 27.39 -15.57
N SER A 419 -18.07 28.58 -14.99
CA SER A 419 -16.91 29.44 -15.24
C SER A 419 -15.58 28.80 -14.80
N ALA A 420 -15.63 27.80 -13.92
CA ALA A 420 -14.45 27.04 -13.49
C ALA A 420 -13.97 26.00 -14.52
N LEU A 421 -14.82 25.63 -15.49
CA LEU A 421 -14.57 24.52 -16.41
C LEU A 421 -13.26 24.65 -17.20
N PRO A 422 -12.88 25.83 -17.77
CA PRO A 422 -11.62 25.96 -18.48
C PRO A 422 -10.38 25.70 -17.61
N CYS A 423 -10.43 26.04 -16.32
CA CYS A 423 -9.32 25.80 -15.40
C CYS A 423 -9.21 24.32 -15.06
N MET A 424 -10.35 23.67 -14.86
CA MET A 424 -10.40 22.24 -14.62
C MET A 424 -9.86 21.47 -15.83
N THR A 425 -10.30 21.79 -17.04
CA THR A 425 -9.84 21.12 -18.25
C THR A 425 -8.34 21.29 -18.44
N VAL A 426 -7.80 22.52 -18.33
CA VAL A 426 -6.35 22.76 -18.42
C VAL A 426 -5.57 21.99 -17.35
N SER A 427 -6.03 21.98 -16.09
CA SER A 427 -5.32 21.26 -15.03
C SER A 427 -5.27 19.74 -15.26
N HIS A 428 -6.38 19.13 -15.70
CA HIS A 428 -6.46 17.70 -15.97
C HIS A 428 -5.74 17.32 -17.26
N THR A 429 -5.72 18.18 -18.29
CA THR A 429 -4.91 17.91 -19.50
C THR A 429 -3.42 17.94 -19.17
N VAL A 430 -2.94 18.86 -18.33
CA VAL A 430 -1.56 18.84 -17.85
C VAL A 430 -1.26 17.54 -17.09
N GLY A 431 -2.16 17.12 -16.18
CA GLY A 431 -2.02 15.85 -15.46
C GLY A 431 -1.97 14.63 -16.38
N PHE A 432 -2.83 14.58 -17.40
CA PHE A 432 -2.83 13.52 -18.40
C PHE A 432 -1.54 13.51 -19.24
N LEU A 433 -1.07 14.69 -19.68
CA LEU A 433 0.18 14.82 -20.42
C LEU A 433 1.36 14.34 -19.59
N LEU A 434 1.42 14.67 -18.30
CA LEU A 434 2.45 14.19 -17.38
C LEU A 434 2.49 12.66 -17.27
N MET A 435 1.32 12.02 -17.22
CA MET A 435 1.22 10.56 -17.20
C MET A 435 1.73 9.93 -18.50
N MET A 436 1.48 10.55 -19.66
CA MET A 436 1.90 10.04 -20.97
C MET A 436 3.32 10.45 -21.38
N ALA A 437 3.96 11.36 -20.65
CA ALA A 437 5.23 11.95 -21.06
C ALA A 437 6.45 11.06 -20.82
N PHE A 438 6.37 10.05 -19.94
CA PHE A 438 7.54 9.25 -19.54
C PHE A 438 8.33 8.60 -20.70
N PRO A 439 7.72 8.04 -21.77
CA PRO A 439 8.49 7.43 -22.85
C PRO A 439 9.25 8.49 -23.65
N TYR A 440 8.70 9.70 -23.75
CA TYR A 440 9.32 10.82 -24.44
C TYR A 440 10.48 11.40 -23.64
N PHE A 441 10.35 11.50 -22.31
CA PHE A 441 11.44 11.93 -21.43
C PHE A 441 12.60 10.94 -21.50
N ASP A 442 12.32 9.64 -21.41
CA ASP A 442 13.33 8.60 -21.53
C ASP A 442 14.03 8.66 -22.89
N HIS A 443 13.26 8.67 -23.99
CA HIS A 443 13.83 8.72 -25.35
C HIS A 443 14.67 9.98 -25.59
N PHE A 444 14.20 11.15 -25.15
CA PHE A 444 14.91 12.41 -25.29
C PHE A 444 16.21 12.40 -24.49
N GLY A 445 16.19 11.94 -23.24
CA GLY A 445 17.39 11.92 -22.42
C GLY A 445 18.45 10.92 -22.90
N HIS A 446 18.03 9.77 -23.44
CA HIS A 446 18.96 8.84 -24.12
C HIS A 446 19.66 9.47 -25.32
N ARG A 447 19.02 10.39 -26.05
CA ARG A 447 19.67 11.15 -27.12
C ARG A 447 20.83 12.02 -26.62
N TYR A 448 20.81 12.41 -25.35
CA TYR A 448 21.88 13.15 -24.68
C TYR A 448 22.74 12.27 -23.75
N GLN A 449 22.71 10.94 -23.93
CA GLN A 449 23.50 9.98 -23.14
C GLN A 449 23.17 9.99 -21.64
N LEU A 450 21.98 10.48 -21.25
CA LEU A 450 21.49 10.39 -19.87
C LEU A 450 20.92 8.99 -19.60
N SER A 451 21.08 8.52 -18.37
CA SER A 451 20.41 7.29 -17.93
C SER A 451 18.88 7.49 -17.89
N SER A 452 18.09 6.41 -17.99
CA SER A 452 16.62 6.49 -17.87
C SER A 452 16.17 7.18 -16.58
N GLN A 453 16.84 6.88 -15.47
CA GLN A 453 16.57 7.49 -14.16
C GLN A 453 16.72 9.02 -14.21
N GLU A 454 17.81 9.52 -14.80
CA GLU A 454 18.08 10.96 -14.87
C GLU A 454 17.16 11.66 -15.86
N SER A 455 16.91 11.01 -16.99
CA SER A 455 16.04 11.52 -18.05
C SER A 455 14.62 11.77 -17.54
N LEU A 456 14.05 10.79 -16.84
CA LEU A 456 12.74 10.91 -16.21
C LEU A 456 12.75 12.02 -15.15
N TYR A 457 13.73 12.01 -14.26
CA TYR A 457 13.81 12.99 -13.17
C TYR A 457 13.85 14.43 -13.69
N PHE A 458 14.77 14.74 -14.60
CA PHE A 458 14.90 16.09 -15.15
C PHE A 458 13.71 16.46 -16.05
N GLY A 459 13.10 15.50 -16.74
CA GLY A 459 11.85 15.71 -17.48
C GLY A 459 10.70 16.16 -16.57
N TYR A 460 10.49 15.48 -15.45
CA TYR A 460 9.47 15.88 -14.47
C TYR A 460 9.80 17.19 -13.75
N VAL A 461 11.08 17.48 -13.48
CA VAL A 461 11.51 18.79 -12.96
C VAL A 461 11.19 19.90 -13.96
N ALA A 462 11.47 19.70 -15.26
CA ALA A 462 11.17 20.69 -16.29
C ALA A 462 9.66 20.97 -16.38
N MET A 463 8.82 19.93 -16.28
CA MET A 463 7.37 20.11 -16.24
C MET A 463 6.88 20.80 -14.98
N LEU A 464 7.46 20.50 -13.81
CA LEU A 464 7.19 21.23 -12.58
C LEU A 464 7.49 22.72 -12.75
N VAL A 465 8.67 23.06 -13.27
CA VAL A 465 9.06 24.45 -13.55
C VAL A 465 8.09 25.13 -14.51
N LEU A 466 7.71 24.46 -15.60
CA LEU A 466 6.71 24.99 -16.55
C LEU A 466 5.36 25.24 -15.88
N SER A 467 4.93 24.32 -15.01
CA SER A 467 3.66 24.43 -14.30
C SER A 467 3.60 25.60 -13.31
N LEU A 468 4.75 26.00 -12.75
CA LEU A 468 4.84 27.16 -11.85
C LEU A 468 4.57 28.48 -12.57
N PHE A 469 4.90 28.58 -13.86
CA PHE A 469 4.65 29.77 -14.68
C PHE A 469 3.24 29.83 -15.29
N LEU A 470 2.45 28.76 -15.16
CA LEU A 470 1.11 28.67 -15.76
C LEU A 470 0.13 29.78 -15.34
N PRO A 471 0.14 30.28 -14.09
CA PRO A 471 -0.69 31.43 -13.70
C PRO A 471 -0.39 32.73 -14.47
N LEU A 472 0.81 32.91 -15.02
CA LEU A 472 1.16 34.12 -15.80
C LEU A 472 0.39 34.21 -17.12
N PHE A 473 -0.03 33.06 -17.66
CA PHE A 473 -0.79 32.97 -18.89
C PHE A 473 -2.31 33.04 -18.66
N MET A 474 -2.75 32.99 -17.39
CA MET A 474 -4.15 33.17 -17.05
C MET A 474 -4.46 34.66 -16.93
N GLY A 475 -5.41 35.13 -17.75
CA GLY A 475 -5.89 36.51 -17.69
C GLY A 475 -6.52 36.88 -16.34
N SER A 476 -6.71 38.17 -16.10
CA SER A 476 -7.37 38.67 -14.89
C SER A 476 -8.78 38.11 -14.79
N ARG A 477 -9.11 37.50 -13.65
CA ARG A 477 -10.43 36.94 -13.34
C ARG A 477 -11.19 37.77 -12.34
N ASN A 478 -12.51 37.77 -12.47
CA ASN A 478 -13.41 38.42 -11.52
C ASN A 478 -13.44 37.64 -10.20
N GLU A 479 -13.79 38.32 -9.10
CA GLU A 479 -13.87 37.67 -7.77
C GLU A 479 -14.90 36.53 -7.72
N THR A 480 -15.99 36.65 -8.49
CA THR A 480 -17.01 35.61 -8.64
C THR A 480 -16.48 34.38 -9.38
N GLU A 481 -15.66 34.56 -10.42
CA GLU A 481 -15.00 33.46 -11.13
C GLU A 481 -13.95 32.75 -10.26
N LYS A 482 -13.21 33.51 -9.44
CA LYS A 482 -12.27 32.94 -8.47
C LYS A 482 -12.98 32.09 -7.42
N ALA A 483 -14.16 32.55 -6.95
CA ALA A 483 -14.97 31.78 -6.01
C ALA A 483 -15.51 30.48 -6.65
N ALA A 484 -15.99 30.53 -7.89
CA ALA A 484 -16.42 29.35 -8.65
C ALA A 484 -15.27 28.35 -8.84
N HIS A 485 -14.08 28.82 -9.22
CA HIS A 485 -12.89 27.99 -9.37
C HIS A 485 -12.48 27.30 -8.06
N ARG A 486 -12.45 28.03 -6.94
CA ARG A 486 -12.16 27.45 -5.62
C ARG A 486 -13.20 26.42 -5.19
N CYS A 487 -14.47 26.69 -5.47
CA CYS A 487 -15.55 25.75 -5.19
C CYS A 487 -15.33 24.44 -5.96
N ALA A 488 -15.08 24.52 -7.27
CA ALA A 488 -14.85 23.37 -8.12
C ALA A 488 -13.61 22.56 -7.69
N MET A 489 -12.52 23.23 -7.34
CA MET A 489 -11.29 22.61 -6.83
C MET A 489 -11.52 21.84 -5.53
N LEU A 490 -12.25 22.42 -4.56
CA LEU A 490 -12.55 21.74 -3.30
C LEU A 490 -13.48 20.53 -3.48
N LEU A 491 -14.44 20.62 -4.41
CA LEU A 491 -15.29 19.49 -4.77
C LEU A 491 -14.50 18.37 -5.48
N ALA A 492 -13.62 18.73 -6.41
CA ALA A 492 -12.74 17.79 -7.09
C ALA A 492 -11.83 17.06 -6.09
N PHE A 493 -11.17 17.81 -5.20
CA PHE A 493 -10.36 17.24 -4.12
C PHE A 493 -11.17 16.31 -3.21
N SER A 494 -12.34 16.75 -2.76
CA SER A 494 -13.20 15.92 -1.90
C SER A 494 -13.59 14.62 -2.62
N THR A 495 -13.97 14.70 -3.89
CA THR A 495 -14.37 13.52 -4.68
C THR A 495 -13.22 12.51 -4.77
N VAL A 496 -12.00 12.99 -5.05
CA VAL A 496 -10.79 12.16 -5.12
C VAL A 496 -10.53 11.48 -3.78
N VAL A 497 -10.49 12.24 -2.68
CA VAL A 497 -10.04 11.72 -1.39
C VAL A 497 -11.08 10.81 -0.73
N PHE A 498 -12.38 11.14 -0.81
CA PHE A 498 -13.43 10.25 -0.30
C PHE A 498 -13.52 8.95 -1.11
N SER A 499 -13.29 8.99 -2.43
CA SER A 499 -13.22 7.78 -3.26
C SER A 499 -11.96 6.96 -2.93
N LEU A 500 -10.82 7.63 -2.75
CA LEU A 500 -9.57 7.00 -2.37
C LEU A 500 -9.66 6.32 -1.00
N ALA A 501 -10.39 6.91 -0.05
CA ALA A 501 -10.56 6.36 1.30
C ALA A 501 -11.28 5.00 1.32
N LEU A 502 -12.12 4.70 0.31
CA LEU A 502 -12.78 3.41 0.17
C LEU A 502 -11.82 2.30 -0.29
N VAL A 503 -10.72 2.66 -0.95
CA VAL A 503 -9.72 1.71 -1.46
C VAL A 503 -8.50 1.65 -0.56
N ASN A 504 -7.95 2.81 -0.22
CA ASN A 504 -6.76 3.00 0.60
C ASN A 504 -6.96 4.17 1.55
N ILE A 505 -7.51 3.87 2.73
CA ILE A 505 -7.75 4.85 3.78
C ILE A 505 -6.47 5.55 4.23
N SER A 506 -5.35 4.83 4.25
CA SER A 506 -4.08 5.36 4.75
C SER A 506 -3.52 6.42 3.81
N PHE A 507 -3.56 6.18 2.50
CA PHE A 507 -3.18 7.17 1.51
C PHE A 507 -4.13 8.37 1.52
N ALA A 508 -5.45 8.13 1.56
CA ALA A 508 -6.45 9.18 1.65
C ALA A 508 -6.27 10.07 2.89
N THR A 509 -6.06 9.47 4.06
CA THR A 509 -5.89 10.19 5.32
C THR A 509 -4.61 11.03 5.30
N ALA A 510 -3.50 10.47 4.84
CA ALA A 510 -2.22 11.20 4.71
C ALA A 510 -2.37 12.44 3.80
N VAL A 511 -2.96 12.28 2.61
CA VAL A 511 -3.21 13.39 1.68
C VAL A 511 -4.15 14.43 2.29
N THR A 512 -5.22 14.00 2.97
CA THR A 512 -6.20 14.91 3.57
C THR A 512 -5.59 15.78 4.66
N ILE A 513 -4.84 15.15 5.58
CA ILE A 513 -4.22 15.83 6.72
C ILE A 513 -3.30 16.95 6.22
N VAL A 514 -2.49 16.67 5.19
CA VAL A 514 -1.53 17.63 4.63
C VAL A 514 -2.22 18.71 3.80
N ALA A 515 -3.17 18.34 2.94
CA ALA A 515 -3.72 19.26 1.94
C ALA A 515 -4.82 20.19 2.48
N ILE A 516 -5.68 19.74 3.41
CA ILE A 516 -6.84 20.53 3.85
C ILE A 516 -6.48 21.89 4.47
N PRO A 517 -5.49 22.00 5.38
CA PRO A 517 -5.11 23.29 5.95
C PRO A 517 -4.72 24.31 4.87
N VAL A 518 -4.09 23.86 3.78
CA VAL A 518 -3.70 24.72 2.66
C VAL A 518 -4.90 25.01 1.75
N LEU A 519 -5.68 23.99 1.36
CA LEU A 519 -6.79 24.15 0.42
C LEU A 519 -7.90 25.06 0.97
N VAL A 520 -8.26 24.93 2.25
CA VAL A 520 -9.37 25.69 2.85
C VAL A 520 -8.99 27.15 3.14
N THR A 521 -7.70 27.41 3.40
CA THR A 521 -7.19 28.76 3.67
C THR A 521 -6.84 29.52 2.38
N ALA A 522 -6.89 28.86 1.22
CA ALA A 522 -6.50 29.44 -0.05
C ALA A 522 -7.28 30.70 -0.43
N GLY A 523 -6.52 31.79 -0.59
CA GLY A 523 -6.97 33.07 -1.12
C GLY A 523 -7.99 33.83 -0.27
N GLY A 524 -8.03 33.58 1.03
CA GLY A 524 -8.89 34.31 1.99
C GLY A 524 -8.30 35.61 2.54
N THR A 525 -7.05 35.95 2.24
CA THR A 525 -6.33 37.07 2.86
C THR A 525 -5.85 38.10 1.83
N LYS A 526 -5.97 39.39 2.20
CA LYS A 526 -5.45 40.53 1.42
C LYS A 526 -4.04 40.97 1.86
N ASN A 527 -3.52 40.39 2.94
CA ASN A 527 -2.20 40.76 3.47
C ASN A 527 -1.09 40.11 2.63
N ARG A 528 -0.18 40.93 2.07
CA ARG A 528 0.93 40.47 1.22
C ARG A 528 1.82 39.42 1.89
N CYS A 529 2.12 39.56 3.19
CA CYS A 529 2.94 38.59 3.91
C CYS A 529 2.25 37.23 4.01
N MET A 530 0.95 37.22 4.34
CA MET A 530 0.16 35.99 4.41
C MET A 530 -0.03 35.33 3.04
N ILE A 531 -0.16 36.14 1.97
CA ILE A 531 -0.17 35.61 0.60
C ILE A 531 1.15 34.91 0.28
N PHE A 532 2.29 35.51 0.63
CA PHE A 532 3.61 34.90 0.43
C PHE A 532 3.75 33.57 1.20
N ILE A 533 3.40 33.56 2.49
CA ILE A 533 3.43 32.33 3.30
C ILE A 533 2.53 31.25 2.67
N HIS A 534 1.33 31.64 2.22
CA HIS A 534 0.41 30.71 1.59
C HIS A 534 0.96 30.14 0.28
N ARG A 535 1.58 30.97 -0.57
CA ARG A 535 2.24 30.52 -1.81
C ARG A 535 3.40 29.56 -1.51
N LEU A 536 4.17 29.81 -0.45
CA LEU A 536 5.21 28.88 0.00
C LEU A 536 4.61 27.54 0.44
N LEU A 537 3.55 27.55 1.24
CA LEU A 537 2.85 26.32 1.67
C LEU A 537 2.29 25.56 0.47
N GLN A 538 1.70 26.25 -0.51
CA GLN A 538 1.23 25.64 -1.76
C GLN A 538 2.39 24.95 -2.48
N LEU A 539 3.55 25.58 -2.61
CA LEU A 539 4.72 24.96 -3.24
C LEU A 539 5.20 23.72 -2.48
N LEU A 540 5.24 23.78 -1.15
CA LEU A 540 5.70 22.68 -0.30
C LEU A 540 4.79 21.44 -0.36
N ILE A 541 3.49 21.63 -0.59
CA ILE A 541 2.54 20.50 -0.75
C ILE A 541 2.45 19.97 -2.18
N HIS A 542 3.21 20.53 -3.14
CA HIS A 542 3.30 19.93 -4.48
C HIS A 542 3.82 18.49 -4.35
N PRO A 543 3.18 17.45 -4.93
CA PRO A 543 3.57 16.05 -4.71
C PRO A 543 5.08 15.78 -4.89
N PHE A 544 5.68 16.31 -5.96
CA PHE A 544 7.12 16.18 -6.24
C PHE A 544 8.04 16.89 -5.22
N VAL A 545 7.62 18.05 -4.69
CA VAL A 545 8.42 18.80 -3.69
C VAL A 545 8.26 18.14 -2.32
N PHE A 546 7.04 17.73 -2.01
CA PHE A 546 6.69 17.06 -0.76
C PHE A 546 7.42 15.73 -0.61
N SER A 547 7.49 14.91 -1.66
CA SER A 547 8.24 13.65 -1.64
C SER A 547 9.74 13.85 -1.41
N LEU A 548 10.35 14.86 -2.04
CA LEU A 548 11.75 15.21 -1.79
C LEU A 548 11.97 15.63 -0.33
N LEU A 549 11.06 16.44 0.21
CA LEU A 549 11.14 16.90 1.60
C LEU A 549 10.97 15.74 2.59
N ILE A 550 10.07 14.79 2.33
CA ILE A 550 9.92 13.59 3.17
C ILE A 550 11.22 12.78 3.18
N ILE A 551 11.82 12.52 2.03
CA ILE A 551 13.09 11.77 1.96
C ILE A 551 14.18 12.50 2.75
N PHE A 552 14.24 13.83 2.64
CA PHE A 552 15.20 14.64 3.38
C PHE A 552 14.97 14.59 4.89
N VAL A 553 13.74 14.70 5.35
CA VAL A 553 13.40 14.58 6.78
C VAL A 553 13.71 13.18 7.31
N LEU A 554 13.44 12.13 6.52
CA LEU A 554 13.78 10.76 6.89
C LEU A 554 15.31 10.57 7.00
N ALA A 555 16.08 11.07 6.04
CA ALA A 555 17.54 11.02 6.08
C ALA A 555 18.09 11.76 7.32
N MET A 556 17.60 12.97 7.59
CA MET A 556 17.98 13.73 8.80
C MET A 556 17.58 13.02 10.09
N SER A 557 16.43 12.33 10.11
CA SER A 557 15.97 11.58 11.27
C SER A 557 16.82 10.35 11.56
N LEU A 558 17.36 9.70 10.52
CA LEU A 558 18.27 8.55 10.68
C LEU A 558 19.62 8.98 11.27
N ASP A 559 20.09 10.18 10.92
CA ASP A 559 21.35 10.76 11.41
C ASP A 559 21.19 11.58 12.71
N GLY A 560 20.06 11.45 13.42
CA GLY A 560 19.86 12.14 14.70
C GLY A 560 19.85 13.68 14.61
N TRP A 561 19.53 14.25 13.45
CA TRP A 561 19.46 15.69 13.19
C TRP A 561 20.77 16.47 13.40
N GLU A 562 21.92 15.83 13.21
CA GLU A 562 23.22 16.49 13.33
C GLU A 562 23.43 17.58 12.24
N PRO A 563 23.80 18.83 12.57
CA PRO A 563 23.95 19.88 11.57
C PRO A 563 25.02 19.61 10.50
N ARG A 564 26.01 18.76 10.82
CA ARG A 564 27.10 18.41 9.89
C ARG A 564 26.64 17.48 8.77
N SER A 565 25.56 16.72 8.97
CA SER A 565 25.04 15.77 7.99
C SER A 565 24.14 16.42 6.94
N ILE A 566 23.73 17.70 7.11
CA ILE A 566 22.79 18.38 6.22
C ILE A 566 23.22 18.32 4.74
N GLN A 567 24.49 18.61 4.44
CA GLN A 567 24.98 18.60 3.06
C GLN A 567 24.97 17.19 2.46
N GLY A 568 25.42 16.19 3.25
CA GLY A 568 25.39 14.79 2.85
C GLY A 568 23.95 14.32 2.61
N ASN A 569 23.06 14.59 3.55
CA ASN A 569 21.65 14.22 3.49
C ASN A 569 20.90 14.89 2.35
N LEU A 570 21.27 16.13 1.99
CA LEU A 570 20.71 16.76 0.79
C LEU A 570 21.10 15.98 -0.48
N SER A 571 22.36 15.55 -0.59
CA SER A 571 22.84 14.76 -1.72
C SER A 571 22.20 13.37 -1.78
N TYR A 572 22.06 12.70 -0.63
CA TYR A 572 21.36 11.41 -0.51
C TYR A 572 19.88 11.54 -0.85
N SER A 573 19.24 12.62 -0.41
CA SER A 573 17.83 12.87 -0.71
C SER A 573 17.59 13.13 -2.18
N PHE A 574 18.48 13.87 -2.83
CA PHE A 574 18.43 14.05 -4.28
C PHE A 574 18.57 12.73 -5.04
N LEU A 575 19.54 11.88 -4.66
CA LEU A 575 19.74 10.57 -5.28
C LEU A 575 18.57 9.62 -5.00
N GLY A 576 18.06 9.60 -3.77
CA GLY A 576 16.90 8.84 -3.35
C GLY A 576 15.64 9.28 -4.08
N HIS A 577 15.44 10.58 -4.27
CA HIS A 577 14.29 11.12 -4.99
C HIS A 577 14.34 10.77 -6.49
N LYS A 578 15.52 10.76 -7.12
CA LYS A 578 15.69 10.22 -8.48
C LYS A 578 15.23 8.77 -8.58
N LYS A 579 15.59 7.92 -7.60
CA LYS A 579 15.16 6.51 -7.55
C LYS A 579 13.66 6.39 -7.30
N LEU A 580 13.09 7.19 -6.40
CA LEU A 580 11.65 7.19 -6.11
C LEU A 580 10.83 7.46 -7.38
N VAL A 581 11.20 8.47 -8.18
CA VAL A 581 10.48 8.82 -9.41
C VAL A 581 10.51 7.66 -10.41
N LEU A 582 11.65 6.98 -10.54
CA LEU A 582 11.78 5.79 -11.38
C LEU A 582 10.92 4.63 -10.86
N PHE A 583 11.02 4.31 -9.57
CA PHE A 583 10.29 3.19 -8.95
C PHE A 583 8.78 3.37 -8.97
N LEU A 584 8.27 4.61 -8.78
CA LEU A 584 6.83 4.88 -8.93
C LEU A 584 6.31 4.54 -10.32
N LEU A 585 7.12 4.77 -11.35
CA LEU A 585 6.78 4.45 -12.74
C LEU A 585 6.93 2.94 -13.00
N GLU A 586 8.02 2.32 -12.55
CA GLU A 586 8.24 0.87 -12.66
C GLU A 586 7.12 0.08 -11.98
N ASP A 587 6.72 0.46 -10.77
CA ASP A 587 5.64 -0.21 -10.03
C ASP A 587 4.29 -0.09 -10.73
N TRP A 588 4.03 1.04 -11.38
CA TRP A 588 2.83 1.20 -12.19
C TRP A 588 2.88 0.30 -13.43
N LEU A 589 4.03 0.23 -14.12
CA LEU A 589 4.18 -0.56 -15.35
C LEU A 589 4.23 -2.08 -15.08
N LEU A 590 4.89 -2.52 -14.01
CA LEU A 590 5.07 -3.92 -13.65
C LEU A 590 3.89 -4.48 -12.87
N TYR A 591 3.43 -3.72 -11.87
CA TYR A 591 2.44 -4.20 -10.91
C TYR A 591 1.15 -3.40 -10.97
N GLY A 592 0.96 -2.39 -11.83
CA GLY A 592 -0.30 -1.64 -11.84
C GLY A 592 -0.58 -0.90 -10.53
N ASN A 593 0.46 -0.46 -9.81
CA ASN A 593 0.32 0.44 -8.67
C ASN A 593 -0.31 1.78 -9.13
N TRP A 594 -1.34 2.27 -8.44
CA TRP A 594 -2.07 3.47 -8.83
C TRP A 594 -1.49 4.76 -8.26
N THR A 595 -0.49 4.71 -7.38
CA THR A 595 0.08 5.91 -6.73
C THR A 595 0.57 6.94 -7.75
N PHE A 596 1.28 6.50 -8.79
CA PHE A 596 1.72 7.38 -9.89
C PHE A 596 0.53 7.99 -10.66
N VAL A 597 -0.45 7.15 -11.01
CA VAL A 597 -1.65 7.56 -11.76
C VAL A 597 -2.49 8.57 -10.98
N ILE A 598 -2.76 8.31 -9.70
CA ILE A 598 -3.51 9.21 -8.82
C ILE A 598 -2.76 10.54 -8.64
N THR A 599 -1.43 10.48 -8.53
CA THR A 599 -0.61 11.69 -8.43
C THR A 599 -0.75 12.56 -9.69
N CYS A 600 -0.64 11.95 -10.88
CA CYS A 600 -0.72 12.67 -12.16
C CYS A 600 -2.15 13.13 -12.51
N LEU A 601 -3.18 12.29 -12.33
CA LEU A 601 -4.54 12.57 -12.78
C LEU A 601 -5.42 13.26 -11.73
N ALA A 602 -5.04 13.23 -10.45
CA ALA A 602 -5.83 13.80 -9.37
C ALA A 602 -5.06 14.85 -8.55
N LEU A 603 -3.95 14.49 -7.91
CA LEU A 603 -3.25 15.39 -6.98
C LEU A 603 -2.61 16.60 -7.67
N ILE A 604 -1.91 16.39 -8.78
CA ILE A 604 -1.30 17.47 -9.55
C ILE A 604 -2.38 18.40 -10.14
N PRO A 605 -3.46 17.92 -10.77
CA PRO A 605 -4.54 18.79 -11.23
C PRO A 605 -5.18 19.63 -10.11
N VAL A 606 -5.47 19.03 -8.94
CA VAL A 606 -5.99 19.79 -7.79
C VAL A 606 -4.98 20.84 -7.32
N TRP A 607 -3.70 20.47 -7.24
CA TRP A 607 -2.64 21.39 -6.86
C TRP A 607 -2.51 22.54 -7.87
N LEU A 608 -2.58 22.25 -9.17
CA LEU A 608 -2.56 23.27 -10.23
C LEU A 608 -3.75 24.21 -10.11
N GLN A 609 -4.96 23.67 -9.88
CA GLN A 609 -6.13 24.51 -9.65
C GLN A 609 -5.92 25.42 -8.44
N MET A 610 -5.38 24.91 -7.33
CA MET A 610 -5.04 25.71 -6.17
C MET A 610 -3.96 26.77 -6.47
N TRP A 611 -2.93 26.43 -7.26
CA TRP A 611 -1.87 27.36 -7.67
C TRP A 611 -2.37 28.46 -8.60
N MET A 612 -3.38 28.17 -9.42
CA MET A 612 -4.05 29.12 -10.32
C MET A 612 -5.13 29.98 -9.63
N ALA A 613 -5.53 29.65 -8.39
CA ALA A 613 -6.56 30.34 -7.61
C ALA A 613 -6.02 31.55 -6.81
#